data_AF-T0XX29-F1
#
_entry.id   AF-T0XX29-F1
#
_cell.length_a   1.000
_cell.length_b   1.000
_cell.length_c   1.000
_cell.angle_alpha   90.00
_cell.angle_beta   90.00
_cell.angle_gamma   90.00
#
_symmetry.space_group_name_H-M   'P 1'
#
loop_
_entity.id
_entity.type
_entity.pdbx_description
1 polymer ?
#
loop_
_entity_poly.entity_id
_entity_poly.type
_entity_poly.pdbx_seq_one_letter_code
_entity_poly.pdbx_strand_id
1 'polypeptide(L)'
;ENQAALGVLRERTESRRSELRERETEVSVRRQTLAGRHQGLVAEITSLRLRLSSIPAGQLALRRTLCEALGTEEALLPFAGELMAVSEEERDWEGAIERVLHTLALSLLVPDALYPAVSEWVDRNSLGGRLVYYRALSRERDGEEPVSLSPSSLVRKLVLRQESPHVSWLGEFLARHFDYACVAGMEEFRRERQALTRTGQIKGARGRHEKDDRFPVGDRTRYVLGWSNKEKIAALEREARSLEAQIVSCDRERRECLREEKEAAARIDLLGRIGEYQEYRELDWRSLALELDRMREEQRRLEEASEILRVLEARLGALEQSLRKTEEEIGALQSAKGREEHRKTSTQSRIALLGKELSEVPPVFFDDVFPGLTEELEGMFPEDELGSLDRLGACERGARQALNVRLERERNRRDGIRERLVGRMHAFRREFPAETQEMDAGMSAAPSYRVLMEKLSGDDLPR
;
A
#
# COMPACT_ATOMS: atom_id res chain seq x y z
N GLU A 1 6.83 -10.79 -15.04
CA GLU A 1 5.49 -11.34 -15.33
C GLU A 1 4.37 -10.32 -15.08
N ASN A 2 4.25 -9.74 -13.88
CA ASN A 2 3.19 -8.76 -13.55
C ASN A 2 3.18 -7.51 -14.45
N GLN A 3 4.33 -6.94 -14.80
CA GLN A 3 4.40 -5.80 -15.74
C GLN A 3 3.92 -6.16 -17.15
N ALA A 4 4.25 -7.36 -17.64
CA ALA A 4 3.76 -7.84 -18.93
C ALA A 4 2.24 -8.05 -18.88
N ALA A 5 1.72 -8.61 -17.78
CA ALA A 5 0.27 -8.76 -17.58
C ALA A 5 -0.46 -7.41 -17.51
N LEU A 6 0.13 -6.40 -16.87
CA LEU A 6 -0.40 -5.02 -16.85
C LEU A 6 -0.45 -4.41 -18.25
N GLY A 7 0.60 -4.59 -19.05
CA GLY A 7 0.64 -4.16 -20.45
C GLY A 7 -0.50 -4.76 -21.28
N VAL A 8 -0.68 -6.09 -21.20
CA VAL A 8 -1.77 -6.80 -21.89
C VAL A 8 -3.16 -6.32 -21.43
N LEU A 9 -3.34 -6.11 -20.12
CA LEU A 9 -4.61 -5.60 -19.58
C LEU A 9 -4.90 -4.18 -20.06
N ARG A 10 -3.87 -3.33 -20.14
CA ARG A 10 -3.99 -1.97 -20.64
C ARG A 10 -4.37 -1.95 -22.12
N GLU A 11 -3.64 -2.69 -22.96
CA GLU A 11 -3.93 -2.80 -24.39
C GLU A 11 -5.34 -3.33 -24.65
N ARG A 12 -5.76 -4.38 -23.92
CA ARG A 12 -7.13 -4.90 -24.02
C ARG A 12 -8.19 -3.87 -23.62
N THR A 13 -7.91 -3.06 -22.60
CA THR A 13 -8.84 -2.01 -22.14
C THR A 13 -8.88 -0.83 -23.13
N GLU A 14 -7.75 -0.48 -23.73
CA GLU A 14 -7.65 0.53 -24.79
C GLU A 14 -8.40 0.10 -26.05
N SER A 15 -8.24 -1.16 -26.50
CA SER A 15 -9.02 -1.73 -27.60
C SER A 15 -10.51 -1.71 -27.31
N ARG A 16 -10.93 -2.16 -26.12
CA ARG A 16 -12.34 -2.10 -25.69
C ARG A 16 -12.88 -0.66 -25.70
N ARG A 17 -12.08 0.31 -25.28
CA ARG A 17 -12.46 1.74 -25.31
C ARG A 17 -12.64 2.23 -26.75
N SER A 18 -11.79 1.81 -27.68
CA SER A 18 -11.94 2.14 -29.11
C SER A 18 -13.23 1.56 -29.70
N GLU A 19 -13.49 0.27 -29.46
CA GLU A 19 -14.73 -0.40 -29.89
C GLU A 19 -15.98 0.33 -29.37
N LEU A 20 -15.98 0.77 -28.11
CA LEU A 20 -17.09 1.50 -27.52
C LEU A 20 -17.32 2.87 -28.17
N ARG A 21 -16.26 3.57 -28.60
CA ARG A 21 -16.37 4.85 -29.32
C ARG A 21 -16.89 4.67 -30.74
N GLU A 22 -16.42 3.64 -31.44
CA GLU A 22 -16.93 3.28 -32.76
C GLU A 22 -18.42 2.93 -32.67
N ARG A 23 -18.79 2.12 -31.67
CA ARG A 23 -20.19 1.76 -31.43
C ARG A 23 -21.06 2.96 -31.07
N GLU A 24 -20.57 3.87 -30.25
CA GLU A 24 -21.26 5.13 -29.92
C GLU A 24 -21.54 5.95 -31.18
N THR A 25 -20.53 6.07 -32.05
CA THR A 25 -20.63 6.80 -33.33
C THR A 25 -21.68 6.15 -34.24
N GLU A 26 -21.63 4.83 -34.41
CA GLU A 26 -22.61 4.06 -35.21
C GLU A 26 -24.04 4.27 -34.69
N VAL A 27 -24.25 4.16 -33.38
CA VAL A 27 -25.56 4.37 -32.74
C VAL A 27 -26.02 5.81 -32.92
N SER A 28 -25.12 6.79 -32.84
CA SER A 28 -25.43 8.21 -33.04
C SER A 28 -25.91 8.51 -34.46
N VAL A 29 -25.22 7.98 -35.48
CA VAL A 29 -25.63 8.09 -36.90
C VAL A 29 -26.97 7.40 -37.14
N ARG A 30 -27.17 6.20 -36.59
CA ARG A 30 -28.44 5.48 -36.67
C ARG A 30 -29.58 6.30 -36.03
N ARG A 31 -29.35 6.86 -34.83
CA ARG A 31 -30.32 7.72 -34.14
C ARG A 31 -30.65 8.96 -34.97
N GLN A 32 -29.68 9.61 -35.58
CA GLN A 32 -29.90 10.78 -36.43
C GLN A 32 -30.74 10.44 -37.67
N THR A 33 -30.46 9.31 -38.32
CA THR A 33 -31.23 8.81 -39.48
C THR A 33 -32.68 8.53 -39.09
N LEU A 34 -32.90 7.84 -37.96
CA LEU A 34 -34.24 7.56 -37.44
C LEU A 34 -34.98 8.84 -37.07
N ALA A 35 -34.30 9.80 -36.42
CA ALA A 35 -34.89 11.09 -36.06
C ALA A 35 -35.31 11.89 -37.28
N GLY A 36 -34.50 11.91 -38.35
CA GLY A 36 -34.86 12.56 -39.62
C GLY A 36 -36.10 11.93 -40.27
N ARG A 37 -36.18 10.59 -40.28
CA ARG A 37 -37.37 9.87 -40.76
C ARG A 37 -38.61 10.17 -39.90
N HIS A 38 -38.47 10.17 -38.59
CA HIS A 38 -39.56 10.49 -37.66
C HIS A 38 -40.08 11.92 -37.88
N GLN A 39 -39.19 12.89 -38.02
CA GLN A 39 -39.58 14.28 -38.33
C GLN A 39 -40.33 14.38 -39.65
N GLY A 40 -39.86 13.69 -40.70
CA GLY A 40 -40.57 13.63 -41.99
C GLY A 40 -41.97 13.04 -41.87
N LEU A 41 -42.14 11.94 -41.11
CA LEU A 41 -43.46 11.34 -40.87
C LEU A 41 -44.39 12.27 -40.08
N VAL A 42 -43.89 12.92 -39.03
CA VAL A 42 -44.69 13.87 -38.24
C VAL A 42 -45.14 15.07 -39.08
N ALA A 43 -44.27 15.58 -39.94
CA ALA A 43 -44.62 16.64 -40.88
C ALA A 43 -45.73 16.18 -41.86
N GLU A 44 -45.61 14.97 -42.42
CA GLU A 44 -46.64 14.42 -43.31
C GLU A 44 -47.97 14.18 -42.58
N ILE A 45 -47.95 13.63 -41.36
CA ILE A 45 -49.16 13.45 -40.53
C ILE A 45 -49.84 14.79 -40.26
N THR A 46 -49.07 15.81 -39.89
CA THR A 46 -49.59 17.16 -39.63
C THR A 46 -50.22 17.74 -40.89
N SER A 47 -49.58 17.55 -42.04
CA SER A 47 -50.09 17.98 -43.34
C SER A 47 -51.38 17.24 -43.73
N LEU A 48 -51.45 15.93 -43.51
CA LEU A 48 -52.63 15.11 -43.77
C LEU A 48 -53.82 15.51 -42.89
N ARG A 49 -53.60 15.86 -41.62
CA ARG A 49 -54.69 16.31 -40.71
C ARG A 49 -55.40 17.58 -41.18
N LEU A 50 -54.75 18.40 -42.01
CA LEU A 50 -55.31 19.65 -42.53
C LEU A 50 -56.07 19.46 -43.86
N ARG A 51 -56.09 18.26 -44.43
CA ARG A 51 -56.71 17.97 -45.73
C ARG A 51 -57.46 16.64 -45.73
N LEU A 52 -58.25 16.40 -46.76
CA LEU A 52 -58.94 15.12 -46.98
C LEU A 52 -58.18 14.20 -47.96
N SER A 53 -57.38 14.79 -48.86
CA SER A 53 -56.63 14.07 -49.89
C SER A 53 -55.50 13.21 -49.31
N SER A 54 -55.41 11.97 -49.80
CA SER A 54 -54.34 11.01 -49.47
C SER A 54 -53.08 11.22 -50.31
N ILE A 55 -53.07 12.17 -51.25
CA ILE A 55 -51.91 12.51 -52.07
C ILE A 55 -50.78 13.07 -51.19
N PRO A 56 -49.50 12.69 -51.43
CA PRO A 56 -48.36 13.20 -50.66
C PRO A 56 -48.24 14.73 -50.71
N ALA A 57 -47.77 15.35 -49.62
CA ALA A 57 -47.72 16.81 -49.50
C ALA A 57 -46.88 17.49 -50.60
N GLY A 58 -45.78 16.87 -51.02
CA GLY A 58 -44.92 17.41 -52.09
C GLY A 58 -45.62 17.51 -53.45
N GLN A 59 -46.49 16.55 -53.79
CA GLN A 59 -47.25 16.58 -55.04
C GLN A 59 -48.34 17.67 -55.01
N LEU A 60 -48.99 17.85 -53.85
CA LEU A 60 -49.96 18.94 -53.67
C LEU A 60 -49.29 20.32 -53.69
N ALA A 61 -48.10 20.45 -53.09
CA ALA A 61 -47.31 21.68 -53.16
C ALA A 61 -46.93 22.02 -54.60
N LEU A 62 -46.51 21.02 -55.38
CA LEU A 62 -46.22 21.20 -56.80
C LEU A 62 -47.45 21.66 -57.60
N ARG A 63 -48.63 21.05 -57.35
CA ARG A 63 -49.88 21.52 -57.94
C ARG A 63 -50.19 22.96 -57.57
N ARG A 64 -50.02 23.34 -56.30
CA ARG A 64 -50.23 24.72 -55.84
C ARG A 64 -49.37 25.71 -56.60
N THR A 65 -48.06 25.46 -56.69
CA THR A 65 -47.13 26.33 -57.41
C THR A 65 -47.49 26.44 -58.89
N LEU A 66 -47.89 25.33 -59.53
CA LEU A 66 -48.38 25.34 -60.90
C LEU A 66 -49.65 26.20 -61.05
N CYS A 67 -50.64 26.02 -60.17
CA CYS A 67 -51.91 26.75 -60.22
C CYS A 67 -51.71 28.24 -59.95
N GLU A 68 -50.88 28.60 -58.97
CA GLU A 68 -50.51 29.99 -58.66
C GLU A 68 -49.82 30.67 -59.85
N ALA A 69 -48.89 29.98 -60.52
CA ALA A 69 -48.18 30.52 -61.67
C ALA A 69 -49.09 30.71 -62.91
N LEU A 70 -50.11 29.87 -63.05
CA LEU A 70 -51.05 29.92 -64.18
C LEU A 70 -52.33 30.73 -63.88
N GLY A 71 -52.52 31.18 -62.63
CA GLY A 71 -53.74 31.86 -62.19
C GLY A 71 -54.99 30.96 -62.26
N THR A 72 -54.84 29.66 -62.02
CA THR A 72 -55.93 28.67 -62.10
C THR A 72 -56.27 28.09 -60.73
N GLU A 73 -57.45 27.48 -60.62
CA GLU A 73 -57.88 26.82 -59.38
C GLU A 73 -57.34 25.37 -59.30
N GLU A 74 -56.93 24.93 -58.11
CA GLU A 74 -56.45 23.56 -57.87
C GLU A 74 -57.49 22.49 -58.27
N ALA A 75 -58.79 22.79 -58.18
CA ALA A 75 -59.87 21.88 -58.52
C ALA A 75 -59.95 21.54 -60.01
N LEU A 76 -59.41 22.40 -60.89
CA LEU A 76 -59.37 22.15 -62.34
C LEU A 76 -58.28 21.15 -62.73
N LEU A 77 -57.26 20.99 -61.88
CA LEU A 77 -56.12 20.10 -62.06
C LEU A 77 -56.08 19.03 -60.94
N PRO A 78 -57.09 18.16 -60.83
CA PRO A 78 -57.09 17.13 -59.80
C PRO A 78 -56.04 16.05 -60.11
N PHE A 79 -55.51 15.42 -59.06
CA PHE A 79 -54.81 14.15 -59.23
C PHE A 79 -55.83 13.02 -59.46
N ALA A 80 -55.53 12.05 -60.31
CA ALA A 80 -56.49 10.98 -60.62
C ALA A 80 -56.92 10.20 -59.36
N GLY A 81 -56.03 10.04 -58.38
CA GLY A 81 -56.32 9.38 -57.10
C GLY A 81 -57.36 10.10 -56.25
N GLU A 82 -57.54 11.41 -56.43
CA GLU A 82 -58.57 12.19 -55.73
C GLU A 82 -59.97 11.94 -56.31
N LEU A 83 -60.05 11.38 -57.52
CA LEU A 83 -61.29 11.11 -58.24
C LEU A 83 -61.72 9.64 -58.18
N MET A 84 -60.91 8.76 -57.58
CA MET A 84 -61.20 7.33 -57.53
C MET A 84 -60.93 6.74 -56.14
N ALA A 85 -61.76 5.79 -55.74
CA ALA A 85 -61.61 5.02 -54.50
C ALA A 85 -61.91 3.55 -54.80
N VAL A 86 -61.41 2.64 -53.97
CA VAL A 86 -61.84 1.23 -54.02
C VAL A 86 -63.18 1.11 -53.29
N SER A 87 -64.11 0.32 -53.84
CA SER A 87 -65.39 0.05 -53.20
C SER A 87 -65.20 -0.61 -51.83
N GLU A 88 -66.03 -0.27 -50.85
CA GLU A 88 -65.92 -0.83 -49.50
C GLU A 88 -66.13 -2.36 -49.46
N GLU A 89 -66.93 -2.90 -50.38
CA GLU A 89 -67.16 -4.33 -50.54
C GLU A 89 -65.92 -5.09 -51.05
N GLU A 90 -64.96 -4.37 -51.63
CA GLU A 90 -63.79 -4.91 -52.32
C GLU A 90 -62.48 -4.59 -51.59
N ARG A 91 -62.55 -4.30 -50.28
CA ARG A 91 -61.38 -3.98 -49.42
C ARG A 91 -60.26 -5.03 -49.49
N ASP A 92 -60.58 -6.30 -49.68
CA ASP A 92 -59.60 -7.38 -49.85
C ASP A 92 -58.64 -7.15 -51.04
N TRP A 93 -59.08 -6.37 -52.03
CA TRP A 93 -58.31 -6.05 -53.24
C TRP A 93 -57.61 -4.69 -53.17
N GLU A 94 -57.93 -3.88 -52.17
CA GLU A 94 -57.49 -2.48 -52.06
C GLU A 94 -55.98 -2.34 -52.25
N GLY A 95 -55.18 -3.14 -51.56
CA GLY A 95 -53.72 -3.07 -51.67
C GLY A 95 -53.15 -3.47 -53.03
N ALA A 96 -53.76 -4.45 -53.69
CA ALA A 96 -53.35 -4.87 -55.02
C ALA A 96 -53.74 -3.81 -56.07
N ILE A 97 -54.92 -3.19 -55.91
CA ILE A 97 -55.41 -2.11 -56.77
C ILE A 97 -54.58 -0.85 -56.58
N GLU A 98 -54.31 -0.44 -55.34
CA GLU A 98 -53.42 0.66 -54.99
C GLU A 98 -52.07 0.51 -55.67
N ARG A 99 -51.48 -0.68 -55.63
CA ARG A 99 -50.20 -0.95 -56.29
C ARG A 99 -50.24 -0.74 -57.80
N VAL A 100 -51.27 -1.27 -58.47
CA VAL A 100 -51.43 -1.14 -59.93
C VAL A 100 -51.68 0.32 -60.32
N LEU A 101 -52.56 1.01 -59.59
CA LEU A 101 -53.01 2.35 -59.91
C LEU A 101 -52.11 3.45 -59.33
N HIS A 102 -51.13 3.12 -58.48
CA HIS A 102 -50.33 4.11 -57.75
C HIS A 102 -49.76 5.22 -58.64
N THR A 103 -49.19 4.84 -59.79
CA THR A 103 -48.62 5.82 -60.73
C THR A 103 -49.70 6.69 -61.36
N LEU A 104 -50.84 6.09 -61.75
CA LEU A 104 -51.97 6.84 -62.30
C LEU A 104 -52.56 7.77 -61.25
N ALA A 105 -52.72 7.31 -60.02
CA ALA A 105 -53.28 8.06 -58.90
C ALA A 105 -52.52 9.36 -58.62
N LEU A 106 -51.18 9.32 -58.75
CA LEU A 106 -50.30 10.48 -58.61
C LEU A 106 -50.17 11.32 -59.89
N SER A 107 -50.89 10.99 -60.95
CA SER A 107 -50.85 11.74 -62.20
C SER A 107 -51.88 12.87 -62.19
N LEU A 108 -51.46 14.05 -62.64
CA LEU A 108 -52.29 15.25 -62.73
C LEU A 108 -53.18 15.18 -63.98
N LEU A 109 -54.47 15.46 -63.84
CA LEU A 109 -55.40 15.55 -64.98
C LEU A 109 -55.51 16.99 -65.45
N VAL A 110 -55.11 17.25 -66.69
CA VAL A 110 -55.02 18.60 -67.27
C VAL A 110 -56.10 18.74 -68.34
N PRO A 111 -57.08 19.66 -68.17
CA PRO A 111 -58.04 19.97 -69.21
C PRO A 111 -57.36 20.39 -70.51
N ASP A 112 -57.96 20.05 -71.65
CA ASP A 112 -57.45 20.41 -72.97
C ASP A 112 -57.09 21.89 -73.13
N ALA A 113 -57.96 22.77 -72.59
CA ALA A 113 -57.77 24.22 -72.63
C ALA A 113 -56.53 24.71 -71.85
N LEU A 114 -56.11 24.00 -70.79
CA LEU A 114 -54.98 24.37 -69.95
C LEU A 114 -53.68 23.69 -70.37
N TYR A 115 -53.75 22.69 -71.25
CA TYR A 115 -52.59 21.89 -71.65
C TYR A 115 -51.41 22.71 -72.20
N PRO A 116 -51.59 23.68 -73.12
CA PRO A 116 -50.46 24.46 -73.63
C PRO A 116 -49.70 25.17 -72.51
N ALA A 117 -50.43 25.86 -71.62
CA ALA A 117 -49.85 26.61 -70.51
C ALA A 117 -49.15 25.71 -69.48
N VAL A 118 -49.76 24.58 -69.13
CA VAL A 118 -49.16 23.60 -68.20
C VAL A 118 -47.89 23.00 -68.80
N SER A 119 -47.91 22.58 -70.07
CA SER A 119 -46.75 21.95 -70.72
C SER A 119 -45.56 22.89 -70.81
N GLU A 120 -45.81 24.17 -71.12
CA GLU A 120 -44.78 25.20 -71.20
C GLU A 120 -44.22 25.54 -69.81
N TRP A 121 -45.08 25.61 -68.80
CA TRP A 121 -44.61 25.83 -67.42
C TRP A 121 -43.74 24.68 -66.94
N VAL A 122 -44.13 23.42 -67.20
CA VAL A 122 -43.36 22.25 -66.79
C VAL A 122 -41.98 22.21 -67.44
N ASP A 123 -41.87 22.57 -68.72
CA ASP A 123 -40.59 22.58 -69.45
C ASP A 123 -39.62 23.66 -68.92
N ARG A 124 -40.16 24.82 -68.53
CA ARG A 124 -39.36 25.96 -68.05
C ARG A 124 -38.88 25.84 -66.60
N ASN A 125 -39.52 25.00 -65.78
CA ASN A 125 -39.30 24.96 -64.33
C ASN A 125 -38.65 23.65 -63.88
N SER A 126 -37.68 23.75 -62.96
CA SER A 126 -37.16 22.56 -62.27
C SER A 126 -38.10 22.15 -61.15
N LEU A 127 -38.81 21.04 -61.33
CA LEU A 127 -39.87 20.62 -60.40
C LEU A 127 -39.34 19.99 -59.09
N GLY A 128 -38.05 19.67 -59.02
CA GLY A 128 -37.45 18.98 -57.86
C GLY A 128 -38.02 17.58 -57.60
N GLY A 129 -38.74 16.99 -58.56
CA GLY A 129 -39.42 15.71 -58.42
C GLY A 129 -39.97 15.17 -59.74
N ARG A 130 -40.75 14.10 -59.66
CA ARG A 130 -41.41 13.47 -60.81
C ARG A 130 -42.87 13.91 -60.88
N LEU A 131 -43.24 14.55 -61.99
CA LEU A 131 -44.62 14.84 -62.35
C LEU A 131 -45.02 14.01 -63.57
N VAL A 132 -46.15 13.33 -63.47
CA VAL A 132 -46.83 12.73 -64.63
C VAL A 132 -48.14 13.47 -64.78
N TYR A 133 -48.49 13.86 -65.98
CA TYR A 133 -49.77 14.50 -66.25
C TYR A 133 -50.40 13.95 -67.52
N TYR A 134 -51.73 13.88 -67.53
CA TYR A 134 -52.52 13.45 -68.67
C TYR A 134 -53.34 14.62 -69.19
N ARG A 135 -53.30 14.81 -70.51
CA ARG A 135 -54.20 15.71 -71.22
C ARG A 135 -55.58 15.04 -71.31
N ALA A 136 -56.50 15.50 -70.47
CA ALA A 136 -57.88 15.05 -70.43
C ALA A 136 -58.67 15.74 -71.54
N LEU A 137 -59.01 14.98 -72.58
CA LEU A 137 -59.81 15.46 -73.70
C LEU A 137 -61.29 15.32 -73.33
N SER A 138 -62.02 16.43 -73.31
CA SER A 138 -63.46 16.47 -72.99
C SER A 138 -64.35 15.96 -74.14
N ARG A 139 -63.78 15.41 -75.21
CA ARG A 139 -64.55 14.92 -76.36
C ARG A 139 -64.95 13.47 -76.14
N GLU A 140 -66.26 13.24 -76.06
CA GLU A 140 -66.88 12.03 -76.57
C GLU A 140 -66.36 11.86 -78.00
N ARG A 141 -65.54 10.84 -78.25
CA ARG A 141 -65.20 10.46 -79.62
C ARG A 141 -66.46 9.85 -80.21
N ASP A 142 -67.27 10.68 -80.86
CA ASP A 142 -68.40 10.22 -81.68
C ASP A 142 -67.93 9.08 -82.58
N GLY A 143 -68.41 7.86 -82.32
CA GLY A 143 -68.15 6.67 -83.13
C GLY A 143 -67.17 5.62 -82.58
N GLU A 144 -66.56 5.79 -81.41
CA GLU A 144 -65.84 4.67 -80.77
C GLU A 144 -66.81 3.79 -79.96
N GLU A 145 -66.79 2.48 -80.23
CA GLU A 145 -67.60 1.52 -79.47
C GLU A 145 -67.21 1.53 -77.98
N PRO A 146 -68.20 1.48 -77.05
CA PRO A 146 -67.90 1.42 -75.63
C PRO A 146 -67.08 0.17 -75.31
N VAL A 147 -65.96 0.37 -74.61
CA VAL A 147 -65.07 -0.73 -74.22
C VAL A 147 -65.81 -1.63 -73.23
N SER A 148 -66.11 -2.86 -73.64
CA SER A 148 -66.76 -3.85 -72.77
C SER A 148 -65.76 -4.41 -71.75
N LEU A 149 -65.91 -4.01 -70.50
CA LEU A 149 -65.13 -4.51 -69.38
C LEU A 149 -65.44 -5.96 -69.05
N SER A 150 -64.40 -6.75 -68.76
CA SER A 150 -64.55 -8.10 -68.22
C SER A 150 -65.39 -8.11 -66.91
N PRO A 151 -66.14 -9.19 -66.59
CA PRO A 151 -66.92 -9.26 -65.35
C PRO A 151 -66.07 -9.16 -64.09
N SER A 152 -64.83 -9.69 -64.13
CA SER A 152 -63.86 -9.67 -63.03
C SER A 152 -62.90 -8.49 -63.10
N SER A 153 -63.17 -7.48 -63.93
CA SER A 153 -62.30 -6.33 -64.13
C SER A 153 -62.03 -5.57 -62.83
N LEU A 154 -60.77 -5.20 -62.61
CA LEU A 154 -60.36 -4.27 -61.56
C LEU A 154 -61.16 -2.97 -61.59
N VAL A 155 -61.48 -2.45 -62.78
CA VAL A 155 -62.19 -1.17 -62.95
C VAL A 155 -63.57 -1.20 -62.29
N ARG A 156 -64.23 -2.36 -62.26
CA ARG A 156 -65.54 -2.54 -61.62
C ARG A 156 -65.48 -2.48 -60.09
N LYS A 157 -64.29 -2.62 -59.50
CA LYS A 157 -64.07 -2.53 -58.05
C LYS A 157 -63.79 -1.10 -57.59
N LEU A 158 -63.77 -0.14 -58.51
CA LEU A 158 -63.53 1.28 -58.24
C LEU A 158 -64.85 2.06 -58.21
N VAL A 159 -64.87 3.10 -57.37
CA VAL A 159 -65.90 4.13 -57.34
C VAL A 159 -65.27 5.44 -57.80
N LEU A 160 -65.87 6.07 -58.81
CA LEU A 160 -65.41 7.35 -59.35
C LEU A 160 -66.27 8.52 -58.82
N ARG A 161 -65.61 9.63 -58.51
CA ARG A 161 -66.25 10.84 -57.97
C ARG A 161 -66.93 11.65 -59.08
N GLN A 162 -68.21 11.42 -59.29
CA GLN A 162 -69.02 11.94 -60.42
C GLN A 162 -69.06 13.47 -60.56
N GLU A 163 -68.75 14.23 -59.50
CA GLU A 163 -68.76 15.70 -59.49
C GLU A 163 -67.67 16.33 -60.37
N SER A 164 -66.62 15.58 -60.74
CA SER A 164 -65.49 16.12 -61.48
C SER A 164 -65.70 16.05 -63.01
N PRO A 165 -65.33 17.10 -63.76
CA PRO A 165 -65.44 17.10 -65.22
C PRO A 165 -64.52 16.07 -65.90
N HIS A 166 -63.55 15.52 -65.17
CA HIS A 166 -62.57 14.56 -65.69
C HIS A 166 -63.03 13.10 -65.57
N VAL A 167 -64.19 12.83 -64.98
CA VAL A 167 -64.63 11.46 -64.65
C VAL A 167 -64.87 10.61 -65.87
N SER A 168 -65.50 11.16 -66.93
CA SER A 168 -65.77 10.41 -68.16
C SER A 168 -64.46 9.95 -68.80
N TRP A 169 -63.52 10.88 -68.97
CA TRP A 169 -62.19 10.58 -69.51
C TRP A 169 -61.46 9.55 -68.64
N LEU A 170 -61.50 9.70 -67.31
CA LEU A 170 -60.84 8.79 -66.38
C LEU A 170 -61.42 7.37 -66.45
N GLY A 171 -62.75 7.26 -66.54
CA GLY A 171 -63.45 5.98 -66.68
C GLY A 171 -63.07 5.26 -67.98
N GLU A 172 -63.06 5.96 -69.11
CA GLU A 172 -62.61 5.40 -70.39
C GLU A 172 -61.13 5.01 -70.37
N PHE A 173 -60.28 5.85 -69.78
CA PHE A 173 -58.86 5.59 -69.65
C PHE A 173 -58.60 4.33 -68.80
N LEU A 174 -59.30 4.20 -67.67
CA LEU A 174 -59.26 3.01 -66.82
C LEU A 174 -59.74 1.77 -67.59
N ALA A 175 -60.85 1.87 -68.32
CA ALA A 175 -61.39 0.74 -69.06
C ALA A 175 -60.44 0.23 -70.17
N ARG A 176 -59.72 1.13 -70.83
CA ARG A 176 -58.77 0.76 -71.91
C ARG A 176 -57.46 0.18 -71.38
N HIS A 177 -56.94 0.69 -70.27
CA HIS A 177 -55.57 0.40 -69.83
C HIS A 177 -55.50 -0.50 -68.60
N PHE A 178 -56.57 -0.60 -67.81
CA PHE A 178 -56.60 -1.26 -66.51
C PHE A 178 -57.68 -2.34 -66.39
N ASP A 179 -58.15 -2.93 -67.51
CA ASP A 179 -59.02 -4.10 -67.53
C ASP A 179 -58.28 -5.40 -67.11
N TYR A 180 -57.70 -5.39 -65.92
CA TYR A 180 -57.08 -6.56 -65.31
C TYR A 180 -58.15 -7.43 -64.66
N ALA A 181 -58.19 -8.71 -65.00
CA ALA A 181 -59.06 -9.66 -64.31
C ALA A 181 -58.54 -9.92 -62.89
N CYS A 182 -59.32 -9.56 -61.88
CA CYS A 182 -59.04 -9.89 -60.48
C CYS A 182 -59.32 -11.38 -60.24
N VAL A 183 -58.27 -12.18 -60.04
CA VAL A 183 -58.34 -13.64 -59.96
C VAL A 183 -57.90 -14.18 -58.60
N ALA A 184 -58.63 -15.18 -58.08
CA ALA A 184 -58.31 -15.79 -56.79
C ALA A 184 -57.25 -16.89 -56.92
N GLY A 185 -57.22 -17.61 -58.04
CA GLY A 185 -56.35 -18.76 -58.27
C GLY A 185 -55.31 -18.57 -59.37
N MET A 186 -54.21 -19.31 -59.28
CA MET A 186 -53.13 -19.26 -60.28
C MET A 186 -53.51 -19.89 -61.62
N GLU A 187 -54.46 -20.84 -61.65
CA GLU A 187 -54.98 -21.40 -62.90
C GLU A 187 -55.66 -20.33 -63.75
N GLU A 188 -56.56 -19.55 -63.15
CA GLU A 188 -57.21 -18.41 -63.80
C GLU A 188 -56.18 -17.35 -64.21
N PHE A 189 -55.22 -17.03 -63.34
CA PHE A 189 -54.14 -16.09 -63.66
C PHE A 189 -53.34 -16.47 -64.92
N ARG A 190 -53.12 -17.77 -65.15
CA ARG A 190 -52.43 -18.25 -66.36
C ARG A 190 -53.32 -18.17 -67.60
N ARG A 191 -54.63 -18.39 -67.46
CA ARG A 191 -55.61 -18.33 -68.56
C ARG A 191 -55.88 -16.91 -69.05
N GLU A 192 -56.07 -15.97 -68.12
CA GLU A 192 -56.48 -14.60 -68.47
C GLU A 192 -55.38 -13.83 -69.19
N ARG A 193 -55.72 -12.95 -70.15
CA ARG A 193 -54.72 -12.17 -70.90
C ARG A 193 -53.98 -11.18 -69.99
N GLN A 194 -54.72 -10.49 -69.13
CA GLN A 194 -54.23 -9.58 -68.10
C GLN A 194 -54.93 -9.93 -66.79
N ALA A 195 -54.16 -10.05 -65.71
CA ALA A 195 -54.69 -10.53 -64.44
C ALA A 195 -53.99 -9.87 -63.26
N LEU A 196 -54.71 -9.77 -62.14
CA LEU A 196 -54.21 -9.30 -60.86
C LEU A 196 -54.58 -10.30 -59.76
N THR A 197 -53.60 -10.70 -58.95
CA THR A 197 -53.84 -11.49 -57.75
C THR A 197 -54.02 -10.59 -56.52
N ARG A 198 -54.70 -11.09 -55.48
CA ARG A 198 -54.82 -10.37 -54.19
C ARG A 198 -53.47 -10.05 -53.54
N THR A 199 -52.46 -10.86 -53.81
CA THR A 199 -51.08 -10.67 -53.32
C THR A 199 -50.29 -9.63 -54.14
N GLY A 200 -50.93 -8.98 -55.11
CA GLY A 200 -50.35 -7.90 -55.91
C GLY A 200 -49.43 -8.37 -57.03
N GLN A 201 -49.59 -9.59 -57.54
CA GLN A 201 -48.92 -10.06 -58.75
C GLN A 201 -49.72 -9.62 -59.99
N ILE A 202 -49.06 -8.95 -60.92
CA ILE A 202 -49.65 -8.33 -62.10
C ILE A 202 -49.19 -9.11 -63.32
N LYS A 203 -50.14 -9.57 -64.14
CA LYS A 203 -49.91 -10.03 -65.51
C LYS A 203 -50.34 -8.92 -66.47
N GLY A 204 -49.36 -8.24 -67.04
CA GLY A 204 -49.56 -7.22 -68.07
C GLY A 204 -49.65 -7.81 -69.47
N ALA A 205 -49.91 -6.94 -70.44
CA ALA A 205 -49.89 -7.32 -71.85
C ALA A 205 -48.49 -7.79 -72.30
N ARG A 206 -48.45 -8.56 -73.41
CA ARG A 206 -47.21 -9.01 -74.07
C ARG A 206 -46.29 -9.87 -73.17
N GLY A 207 -46.85 -10.64 -72.25
CA GLY A 207 -46.10 -11.57 -71.41
C GLY A 207 -45.32 -10.91 -70.25
N ARG A 208 -45.61 -9.65 -69.92
CA ARG A 208 -45.02 -8.97 -68.75
C ARG A 208 -45.66 -9.48 -67.48
N HIS A 209 -44.85 -9.98 -66.55
CA HIS A 209 -45.27 -10.30 -65.20
C HIS A 209 -44.49 -9.44 -64.20
N GLU A 210 -45.19 -8.87 -63.23
CA GLU A 210 -44.58 -8.03 -62.20
C GLU A 210 -45.10 -8.45 -60.83
N LYS A 211 -44.18 -8.55 -59.87
CA LYS A 211 -44.49 -8.68 -58.46
C LYS A 211 -43.52 -7.78 -57.70
N ASP A 212 -44.03 -6.65 -57.22
CA ASP A 212 -43.25 -5.68 -56.48
C ASP A 212 -43.51 -5.82 -54.98
N ASP A 213 -42.65 -6.57 -54.30
CA ASP A 213 -42.73 -6.81 -52.86
C ASP A 213 -41.74 -5.93 -52.06
N ARG A 214 -41.23 -4.84 -52.65
CA ARG A 214 -40.42 -3.84 -51.91
C ARG A 214 -41.18 -3.29 -50.69
N PHE A 215 -42.51 -3.30 -50.76
CA PHE A 215 -43.41 -2.99 -49.65
C PHE A 215 -44.51 -4.05 -49.55
N PRO A 216 -45.04 -4.32 -48.34
CA PRO A 216 -46.21 -5.17 -48.18
C PRO A 216 -47.40 -4.64 -48.98
N VAL A 217 -48.21 -5.54 -49.56
CA VAL A 217 -49.41 -5.14 -50.34
C VAL A 217 -50.43 -4.39 -49.47
N GLY A 218 -50.49 -4.71 -48.18
CA GLY A 218 -51.32 -4.05 -47.17
C GLY A 218 -50.72 -2.78 -46.55
N ASP A 219 -49.63 -2.23 -47.09
CA ASP A 219 -48.96 -1.06 -46.53
C ASP A 219 -49.75 0.24 -46.79
N ARG A 220 -50.68 0.52 -45.88
CA ARG A 220 -51.55 1.72 -45.89
C ARG A 220 -50.79 3.05 -45.82
N THR A 221 -49.51 3.07 -45.45
CA THR A 221 -48.72 4.33 -45.46
C THR A 221 -48.55 4.87 -46.88
N ARG A 222 -48.66 4.00 -47.89
CA ARG A 222 -48.43 4.31 -49.31
C ARG A 222 -49.70 4.52 -50.12
N TYR A 223 -50.86 4.26 -49.52
CA TYR A 223 -52.14 4.36 -50.20
C TYR A 223 -52.41 5.82 -50.57
N VAL A 224 -52.92 6.03 -51.78
CA VAL A 224 -53.15 7.35 -52.37
C VAL A 224 -54.55 7.48 -52.95
N LEU A 225 -55.29 6.38 -53.07
CA LEU A 225 -56.68 6.36 -53.49
C LEU A 225 -57.60 6.68 -52.30
N GLY A 226 -58.81 7.12 -52.62
CA GLY A 226 -59.85 7.36 -51.63
C GLY A 226 -59.94 8.81 -51.15
N TRP A 227 -61.09 9.11 -50.53
CA TRP A 227 -61.47 10.46 -50.11
C TRP A 227 -61.27 10.72 -48.61
N SER A 228 -60.72 9.74 -47.90
CA SER A 228 -60.43 9.81 -46.47
C SER A 228 -59.01 9.35 -46.23
N ASN A 229 -58.23 10.19 -45.55
CA ASN A 229 -56.86 9.87 -45.16
C ASN A 229 -56.75 9.31 -43.74
N LYS A 230 -57.88 9.03 -43.05
CA LYS A 230 -57.90 8.57 -41.65
C LYS A 230 -57.10 7.28 -41.44
N GLU A 231 -57.29 6.29 -42.32
CA GLU A 231 -56.56 5.01 -42.22
C GLU A 231 -55.06 5.19 -42.51
N LYS A 232 -54.70 6.10 -43.43
CA LYS A 232 -53.31 6.46 -43.73
C LYS A 232 -52.65 7.16 -42.55
N ILE A 233 -53.32 8.14 -41.93
CA ILE A 233 -52.85 8.82 -40.71
C ILE A 233 -52.61 7.78 -39.61
N ALA A 234 -53.58 6.88 -39.35
CA ALA A 234 -53.43 5.84 -38.33
C ALA A 234 -52.27 4.87 -38.62
N ALA A 235 -51.96 4.59 -39.89
CA ALA A 235 -50.80 3.80 -40.28
C ALA A 235 -49.49 4.56 -40.05
N LEU A 236 -49.39 5.82 -40.49
CA LEU A 236 -48.21 6.66 -40.31
C LEU A 236 -47.93 6.94 -38.82
N GLU A 237 -48.98 7.13 -38.00
CA GLU A 237 -48.83 7.30 -36.56
C GLU A 237 -48.29 6.04 -35.87
N ARG A 238 -48.65 4.84 -36.34
CA ARG A 238 -48.06 3.59 -35.85
C ARG A 238 -46.57 3.49 -36.22
N GLU A 239 -46.21 3.87 -37.45
CA GLU A 239 -44.82 3.91 -37.88
C GLU A 239 -44.02 4.95 -37.07
N ALA A 240 -44.57 6.15 -36.85
CA ALA A 240 -43.96 7.18 -36.03
C ALA A 240 -43.68 6.69 -34.60
N ARG A 241 -44.67 6.05 -33.95
CA ARG A 241 -44.47 5.44 -32.62
C ARG A 241 -43.39 4.35 -32.62
N SER A 242 -43.30 3.55 -33.68
CA SER A 242 -42.24 2.55 -33.82
C SER A 242 -40.85 3.20 -33.95
N LEU A 243 -40.72 4.25 -34.76
CA LEU A 243 -39.47 5.00 -34.88
C LEU A 243 -39.08 5.68 -33.56
N GLU A 244 -40.04 6.25 -32.83
CA GLU A 244 -39.81 6.85 -31.53
C GLU A 244 -39.25 5.82 -30.53
N ALA A 245 -39.84 4.62 -30.46
CA ALA A 245 -39.32 3.53 -29.64
C ALA A 245 -37.89 3.12 -30.02
N GLN A 246 -37.57 3.09 -31.32
CA GLN A 246 -36.22 2.81 -31.81
C GLN A 246 -35.22 3.93 -31.45
N ILE A 247 -35.64 5.20 -31.51
CA ILE A 247 -34.82 6.34 -31.09
C ILE A 247 -34.51 6.23 -29.59
N VAL A 248 -35.51 5.93 -28.77
CA VAL A 248 -35.31 5.72 -27.32
C VAL A 248 -34.35 4.57 -27.05
N SER A 249 -34.43 3.45 -27.79
CA SER A 249 -33.46 2.35 -27.71
C SER A 249 -32.05 2.81 -28.04
N CYS A 250 -31.88 3.56 -29.14
CA CYS A 250 -30.57 4.12 -29.52
C CYS A 250 -30.02 5.05 -28.43
N ASP A 251 -30.86 5.90 -27.84
CA ASP A 251 -30.43 6.78 -26.74
C ASP A 251 -30.04 6.02 -25.47
N ARG A 252 -30.63 4.85 -25.22
CA ARG A 252 -30.22 3.96 -24.14
C ARG A 252 -28.88 3.29 -24.45
N GLU A 253 -28.74 2.70 -25.64
CA GLU A 253 -27.49 2.07 -26.09
C GLU A 253 -26.32 3.06 -26.07
N ARG A 254 -26.55 4.29 -26.54
CA ARG A 254 -25.53 5.36 -26.52
C ARG A 254 -25.10 5.71 -25.09
N ARG A 255 -26.05 5.83 -24.16
CA ARG A 255 -25.76 6.11 -22.74
C ARG A 255 -24.93 4.99 -22.11
N GLU A 256 -25.22 3.74 -22.45
CA GLU A 256 -24.47 2.58 -21.99
C GLU A 256 -23.04 2.57 -22.54
N CYS A 257 -22.87 2.81 -23.84
CA CYS A 257 -21.54 2.93 -24.46
C CYS A 257 -20.70 4.04 -23.81
N LEU A 258 -21.30 5.22 -23.56
CA LEU A 258 -20.63 6.34 -22.89
C LEU A 258 -20.25 6.04 -21.44
N ARG A 259 -21.07 5.26 -20.72
CA ARG A 259 -20.74 4.81 -19.36
C ARG A 259 -19.56 3.85 -19.37
N GLU A 260 -19.61 2.82 -20.22
CA GLU A 260 -18.52 1.84 -20.35
C GLU A 260 -17.22 2.50 -20.85
N GLU A 261 -17.28 3.50 -21.73
CA GLU A 261 -16.10 4.23 -22.20
C GLU A 261 -15.42 4.98 -21.06
N LYS A 262 -16.20 5.60 -20.16
CA LYS A 262 -15.69 6.28 -18.96
C LYS A 262 -15.07 5.30 -17.98
N GLU A 263 -15.70 4.15 -17.75
CA GLU A 263 -15.16 3.09 -16.89
C GLU A 263 -13.85 2.52 -17.45
N ALA A 264 -13.79 2.27 -18.77
CA ALA A 264 -12.57 1.85 -19.45
C ALA A 264 -11.47 2.91 -19.36
N ALA A 265 -11.80 4.20 -19.54
CA ALA A 265 -10.86 5.30 -19.38
C ALA A 265 -10.30 5.40 -17.95
N ALA A 266 -11.16 5.30 -16.93
CA ALA A 266 -10.74 5.28 -15.53
C ALA A 266 -9.86 4.06 -15.21
N ARG A 267 -10.17 2.90 -15.81
CA ARG A 267 -9.35 1.69 -15.66
C ARG A 267 -7.98 1.83 -16.32
N ILE A 268 -7.89 2.45 -17.49
CA ILE A 268 -6.61 2.74 -18.16
C ILE A 268 -5.76 3.67 -17.29
N ASP A 269 -6.35 4.72 -16.71
CA ASP A 269 -5.66 5.63 -15.80
C ASP A 269 -5.13 4.88 -14.56
N LEU A 270 -5.96 4.04 -13.93
CA LEU A 270 -5.55 3.22 -12.79
C LEU A 270 -4.42 2.25 -13.15
N LEU A 271 -4.52 1.56 -14.29
CA LEU A 271 -3.47 0.67 -14.78
C LEU A 271 -2.17 1.42 -15.07
N GLY A 272 -2.26 2.67 -15.56
CA GLY A 272 -1.14 3.57 -15.73
C GLY A 272 -0.43 3.84 -14.40
N ARG A 273 -1.18 4.25 -13.37
CA ARG A 273 -0.64 4.52 -12.02
C ARG A 273 -0.01 3.29 -11.38
N ILE A 274 -0.65 2.12 -11.50
CA ILE A 274 -0.08 0.86 -10.98
C ILE A 274 1.22 0.51 -11.73
N GLY A 275 1.29 0.81 -13.03
CA GLY A 275 2.48 0.59 -13.83
C GLY A 275 3.68 1.49 -13.50
N GLU A 276 3.49 2.57 -12.73
CA GLU A 276 4.60 3.43 -12.26
C GLU A 276 5.48 2.72 -11.22
N TYR A 277 4.90 1.80 -10.44
CA TYR A 277 5.60 1.05 -9.40
C TYR A 277 6.37 -0.12 -10.02
N GLN A 278 7.68 -0.19 -9.74
CA GLN A 278 8.55 -1.25 -10.26
C GLN A 278 8.53 -2.49 -9.35
N GLU A 279 8.47 -2.26 -8.03
CA GLU A 279 8.46 -3.32 -7.03
C GLU A 279 7.17 -3.32 -6.20
N TYR A 280 6.65 -4.51 -5.89
CA TYR A 280 5.47 -4.65 -5.03
C TYR A 280 5.72 -4.09 -3.61
N ARG A 281 6.98 -4.08 -3.15
CA ARG A 281 7.36 -3.53 -1.85
C ARG A 281 7.02 -2.04 -1.70
N GLU A 282 6.94 -1.30 -2.81
CA GLU A 282 6.53 0.10 -2.83
C GLU A 282 5.03 0.27 -2.52
N LEU A 283 4.22 -0.76 -2.77
CA LEU A 283 2.79 -0.80 -2.47
C LEU A 283 2.48 -1.51 -1.14
N ASP A 284 3.37 -2.40 -0.69
CA ASP A 284 3.20 -3.20 0.52
C ASP A 284 3.68 -2.50 1.79
N TRP A 285 2.97 -1.44 2.16
CA TRP A 285 3.23 -0.71 3.41
C TRP A 285 3.07 -1.59 4.67
N ARG A 286 2.29 -2.68 4.60
CA ARG A 286 2.02 -3.54 5.76
C ARG A 286 3.23 -4.36 6.15
N SER A 287 3.87 -5.01 5.17
CA SER A 287 5.11 -5.76 5.43
C SER A 287 6.21 -4.83 5.94
N LEU A 288 6.33 -3.63 5.37
CA LEU A 288 7.26 -2.61 5.84
C LEU A 288 6.97 -2.16 7.28
N ALA A 289 5.70 -1.96 7.63
CA ALA A 289 5.31 -1.59 9.00
C ALA A 289 5.62 -2.70 10.01
N LEU A 290 5.36 -3.97 9.67
CA LEU A 290 5.70 -5.11 10.52
C LEU A 290 7.21 -5.27 10.71
N GLU A 291 8.00 -5.08 9.65
CA GLU A 291 9.46 -5.13 9.71
C GLU A 291 10.01 -4.00 10.61
N LEU A 292 9.46 -2.79 10.48
CA LEU A 292 9.80 -1.63 11.31
C LEU A 292 9.49 -1.87 12.80
N ASP A 293 8.31 -2.40 13.12
CA ASP A 293 7.94 -2.70 14.51
C ASP A 293 8.83 -3.80 15.10
N ARG A 294 9.19 -4.81 14.31
CA ARG A 294 10.13 -5.86 14.72
C ARG A 294 11.52 -5.30 15.03
N MET A 295 12.03 -4.41 14.17
CA MET A 295 13.33 -3.75 14.39
C MET A 295 13.32 -2.83 15.62
N ARG A 296 12.21 -2.12 15.87
CA ARG A 296 12.05 -1.30 17.09
C ARG A 296 12.04 -2.14 18.36
N GLU A 297 11.36 -3.28 18.34
CA GLU A 297 11.32 -4.20 19.47
C GLU A 297 12.69 -4.86 19.72
N GLU A 298 13.45 -5.15 18.66
CA GLU A 298 14.83 -5.62 18.77
C GLU A 298 15.77 -4.53 19.33
N GLN A 299 15.65 -3.29 18.85
CA GLN A 299 16.38 -2.15 19.39
C GLN A 299 16.13 -1.98 20.90
N ARG A 300 14.86 -1.98 21.33
CA ARG A 300 14.50 -1.86 22.75
C ARG A 300 15.13 -2.97 23.59
N ARG A 301 15.08 -4.22 23.13
CA ARG A 301 15.69 -5.36 23.83
C ARG A 301 17.21 -5.23 23.96
N LEU A 302 17.88 -4.72 22.93
CA LEU A 302 19.33 -4.48 22.98
C LEU A 302 19.71 -3.35 23.94
N GLU A 303 18.93 -2.27 23.97
CA GLU A 303 19.11 -1.16 24.91
C GLU A 303 18.90 -1.62 26.36
N GLU A 304 17.84 -2.38 26.64
CA GLU A 304 17.58 -2.97 27.96
C GLU A 304 18.70 -3.93 28.38
N ALA A 305 19.16 -4.80 27.48
CA ALA A 305 20.27 -5.72 27.76
C ALA A 305 21.58 -4.97 28.06
N SER A 306 21.84 -3.86 27.36
CA SER A 306 23.01 -3.01 27.60
C SER A 306 22.94 -2.32 28.97
N GLU A 307 21.76 -1.84 29.38
CA GLU A 307 21.56 -1.23 30.69
C GLU A 307 21.74 -2.26 31.82
N ILE A 308 21.20 -3.47 31.65
CA ILE A 308 21.41 -4.59 32.59
C ILE A 308 22.89 -4.94 32.68
N LEU A 309 23.60 -5.01 31.55
CA LEU A 309 25.04 -5.30 31.52
C LEU A 309 25.84 -4.23 32.28
N ARG A 310 25.53 -2.94 32.07
CA ARG A 310 26.16 -1.82 32.77
C ARG A 310 25.97 -1.90 34.29
N VAL A 311 24.76 -2.27 34.75
CA VAL A 311 24.47 -2.46 36.17
C VAL A 311 25.23 -3.66 36.74
N LEU A 312 25.34 -4.76 36.00
CA LEU A 312 26.08 -5.95 36.42
C LEU A 312 27.58 -5.68 36.49
N GLU A 313 28.17 -4.96 35.54
CA GLU A 313 29.58 -4.55 35.55
C GLU A 313 29.88 -3.64 36.75
N ALA A 314 29.00 -2.69 37.05
CA ALA A 314 29.14 -1.83 38.24
C ALA A 314 29.08 -2.64 39.55
N ARG A 315 28.17 -3.62 39.64
CA ARG A 315 28.08 -4.54 40.79
C ARG A 315 29.30 -5.43 40.91
N LEU A 316 29.82 -5.94 39.80
CA LEU A 316 31.05 -6.73 39.77
C LEU A 316 32.23 -5.91 40.30
N GLY A 317 32.42 -4.69 39.80
CA GLY A 317 33.48 -3.79 40.28
C GLY A 317 33.37 -3.47 41.79
N ALA A 318 32.14 -3.27 42.30
CA ALA A 318 31.93 -3.05 43.73
C ALA A 318 32.24 -4.29 44.58
N LEU A 319 31.85 -5.48 44.11
CA LEU A 319 32.17 -6.76 44.78
C LEU A 319 33.67 -7.03 44.78
N GLU A 320 34.37 -6.79 43.67
CA GLU A 320 35.83 -6.94 43.58
C GLU A 320 36.56 -6.00 44.55
N GLN A 321 36.11 -4.75 44.68
CA GLN A 321 36.67 -3.82 45.68
C GLN A 321 36.42 -4.30 47.11
N SER A 322 35.21 -4.79 47.41
CA SER A 322 34.89 -5.34 48.72
C SER A 322 35.73 -6.58 49.05
N LEU A 323 35.96 -7.45 48.05
CA LEU A 323 36.79 -8.63 48.20
C LEU A 323 38.24 -8.23 48.54
N ARG A 324 38.84 -7.33 47.75
CA ARG A 324 40.20 -6.84 48.01
C ARG A 324 40.35 -6.26 49.42
N LYS A 325 39.40 -5.43 49.86
CA LYS A 325 39.41 -4.87 51.22
C LYS A 325 39.34 -5.96 52.29
N THR A 326 38.50 -6.97 52.09
CA THR A 326 38.37 -8.09 53.02
C THR A 326 39.66 -8.92 53.07
N GLU A 327 40.31 -9.16 51.94
CA GLU A 327 41.59 -9.86 51.85
C GLU A 327 42.71 -9.08 52.57
N GLU A 328 42.76 -7.75 52.43
CA GLU A 328 43.68 -6.89 53.17
C GLU A 328 43.45 -6.96 54.69
N GLU A 329 42.18 -6.91 55.13
CA GLU A 329 41.81 -7.05 56.55
C GLU A 329 42.22 -8.42 57.12
N ILE A 330 42.00 -9.51 56.36
CA ILE A 330 42.45 -10.86 56.72
C ILE A 330 43.97 -10.91 56.84
N GLY A 331 44.71 -10.35 55.88
CA GLY A 331 46.18 -10.31 55.90
C GLY A 331 46.75 -9.55 57.10
N ALA A 332 46.10 -8.43 57.47
CA ALA A 332 46.47 -7.66 58.65
C ALA A 332 46.24 -8.45 59.96
N LEU A 333 45.08 -9.12 60.08
CA LEU A 333 44.74 -9.94 61.25
C LEU A 333 45.66 -11.16 61.38
N GLN A 334 46.00 -11.83 60.27
CA GLN A 334 46.95 -12.95 60.27
C GLN A 334 48.35 -12.51 60.72
N SER A 335 48.81 -11.35 60.24
CA SER A 335 50.10 -10.76 60.66
C SER A 335 50.11 -10.42 62.15
N ALA A 336 49.02 -9.86 62.68
CA ALA A 336 48.88 -9.56 64.11
C ALA A 336 48.89 -10.84 64.96
N LYS A 337 48.14 -11.87 64.54
CA LYS A 337 48.13 -13.19 65.18
C LYS A 337 49.53 -13.80 65.23
N GLY A 338 50.26 -13.76 64.12
CA GLY A 338 51.64 -14.28 64.06
C GLY A 338 52.59 -13.58 65.05
N ARG A 339 52.47 -12.25 65.23
CA ARG A 339 53.28 -11.50 66.21
C ARG A 339 52.99 -11.94 67.65
N GLU A 340 51.72 -12.09 68.02
CA GLU A 340 51.33 -12.49 69.37
C GLU A 340 51.71 -13.95 69.68
N GLU A 341 51.57 -14.86 68.72
CA GLU A 341 52.01 -16.25 68.85
C GLU A 341 53.53 -16.34 69.05
N HIS A 342 54.31 -15.55 68.30
CA HIS A 342 55.76 -15.49 68.46
C HIS A 342 56.19 -14.91 69.81
N ARG A 343 55.48 -13.88 70.30
CA ARG A 343 55.72 -13.31 71.64
C ARG A 343 55.45 -14.34 72.75
N LYS A 344 54.38 -15.13 72.62
CA LYS A 344 54.03 -16.20 73.56
C LYS A 344 55.12 -17.28 73.61
N THR A 345 55.55 -17.80 72.46
CA THR A 345 56.56 -18.86 72.41
C THR A 345 57.91 -18.39 72.95
N SER A 346 58.37 -17.20 72.56
CA SER A 346 59.62 -16.61 73.08
C SER A 346 59.61 -16.44 74.59
N THR A 347 58.49 -15.98 75.16
CA THR A 347 58.33 -15.82 76.62
C THR A 347 58.36 -17.17 77.34
N GLN A 348 57.67 -18.18 76.80
CA GLN A 348 57.67 -19.53 77.37
C GLN A 348 59.07 -20.17 77.36
N SER A 349 59.84 -19.99 76.29
CA SER A 349 61.23 -20.46 76.22
C SER A 349 62.13 -19.78 77.25
N ARG A 350 61.97 -18.46 77.49
CA ARG A 350 62.74 -17.74 78.54
C ARG A 350 62.42 -18.25 79.94
N ILE A 351 61.14 -18.49 80.26
CA ILE A 351 60.73 -19.05 81.56
C ILE A 351 61.35 -20.43 81.78
N ALA A 352 61.31 -21.30 80.76
CA ALA A 352 61.90 -22.64 80.84
C ALA A 352 63.43 -22.60 81.06
N LEU A 353 64.13 -21.66 80.41
CA LEU A 353 65.57 -21.47 80.59
C LEU A 353 65.91 -21.02 82.02
N LEU A 354 65.24 -19.97 82.51
CA LEU A 354 65.45 -19.44 83.87
C LEU A 354 65.15 -20.48 84.95
N GLY A 355 64.09 -21.29 84.77
CA GLY A 355 63.77 -22.38 85.69
C GLY A 355 64.86 -23.45 85.74
N LYS A 356 65.52 -23.74 84.60
CA LYS A 356 66.63 -24.68 84.54
C LYS A 356 67.87 -24.12 85.24
N GLU A 357 68.24 -22.87 84.94
CA GLU A 357 69.39 -22.19 85.58
C GLU A 357 69.23 -22.13 87.11
N LEU A 358 68.02 -21.84 87.61
CA LEU A 358 67.75 -21.83 89.05
C LEU A 358 67.93 -23.21 89.70
N SER A 359 67.56 -24.29 89.00
CA SER A 359 67.69 -25.67 89.51
C SER A 359 69.12 -26.20 89.55
N GLU A 360 70.03 -25.60 88.78
CA GLU A 360 71.45 -26.00 88.71
C GLU A 360 72.31 -25.32 89.81
N VAL A 361 71.74 -24.39 90.58
CA VAL A 361 72.45 -23.71 91.68
C VAL A 361 72.59 -24.65 92.89
N PRO A 362 73.81 -24.93 93.39
CA PRO A 362 74.01 -25.81 94.54
C PRO A 362 73.38 -25.24 95.83
N PRO A 363 72.78 -26.09 96.70
CA PRO A 363 72.09 -25.65 97.92
C PRO A 363 72.95 -24.80 98.87
N VAL A 364 74.26 -25.08 98.94
CA VAL A 364 75.23 -24.35 99.78
C VAL A 364 75.23 -22.85 99.48
N PHE A 365 74.96 -22.44 98.24
CA PHE A 365 74.86 -21.01 97.91
C PHE A 365 73.60 -20.36 98.49
N PHE A 366 72.49 -21.08 98.63
CA PHE A 366 71.25 -20.54 99.20
C PHE A 366 71.35 -20.31 100.70
N ASP A 367 72.06 -21.17 101.42
CA ASP A 367 72.14 -21.09 102.89
C ASP A 367 73.32 -20.22 103.37
N ASP A 368 74.48 -20.27 102.70
CA ASP A 368 75.71 -19.64 103.22
C ASP A 368 76.12 -18.36 102.48
N VAL A 369 75.73 -18.19 101.21
CA VAL A 369 76.25 -17.11 100.35
C VAL A 369 75.17 -16.08 100.01
N PHE A 370 73.99 -16.55 99.60
CA PHE A 370 72.89 -15.68 99.23
C PHE A 370 72.39 -14.81 100.37
N PRO A 371 72.26 -15.24 101.63
CA PRO A 371 71.76 -14.36 102.69
C PRO A 371 72.62 -13.10 102.86
N GLY A 372 73.94 -13.22 102.75
CA GLY A 372 74.86 -12.08 102.77
C GLY A 372 74.87 -11.22 101.50
N LEU A 373 74.46 -11.77 100.36
CA LEU A 373 74.26 -11.04 99.10
C LEU A 373 72.86 -10.42 98.98
N THR A 374 71.86 -10.97 99.68
CA THR A 374 70.45 -10.58 99.53
C THR A 374 70.23 -9.17 100.07
N GLU A 375 70.81 -8.84 101.22
CA GLU A 375 70.77 -7.49 101.82
C GLU A 375 71.41 -6.42 100.90
N GLU A 376 72.37 -6.83 100.06
CA GLU A 376 73.08 -5.93 99.14
C GLU A 376 72.42 -5.84 97.76
N LEU A 377 71.72 -6.91 97.34
CA LEU A 377 70.98 -6.97 96.08
C LEU A 377 69.55 -6.41 96.19
N GLU A 378 68.96 -6.38 97.39
CA GLU A 378 67.61 -5.81 97.63
C GLU A 378 67.50 -4.36 97.11
N GLY A 379 68.56 -3.56 97.21
CA GLY A 379 68.60 -2.20 96.67
C GLY A 379 68.77 -2.10 95.15
N MET A 380 69.12 -3.19 94.46
CA MET A 380 69.36 -3.24 93.01
C MET A 380 68.16 -3.77 92.20
N PHE A 381 67.12 -4.26 92.89
CA PHE A 381 65.88 -4.76 92.30
C PHE A 381 64.65 -4.12 92.97
N PRO A 382 64.38 -2.81 92.75
CA PRO A 382 63.21 -2.15 93.32
C PRO A 382 61.91 -2.77 92.77
N GLU A 383 60.92 -3.01 93.65
CA GLU A 383 59.65 -3.67 93.29
C GLU A 383 58.91 -2.96 92.13
N ASP A 384 59.01 -1.63 92.04
CA ASP A 384 58.36 -0.82 91.00
C ASP A 384 58.95 -1.03 89.59
N GLU A 385 60.20 -1.51 89.46
CA GLU A 385 60.86 -1.72 88.16
C GLU A 385 60.67 -3.14 87.60
N LEU A 386 60.13 -4.07 88.40
CA LEU A 386 59.95 -5.48 88.05
C LEU A 386 58.71 -5.77 87.16
N GLY A 387 57.99 -4.74 86.72
CA GLY A 387 56.75 -4.87 85.93
C GLY A 387 56.89 -5.40 84.49
N SER A 388 58.10 -5.66 83.99
CA SER A 388 58.31 -6.25 82.65
C SER A 388 59.57 -7.11 82.57
N LEU A 389 59.50 -8.21 81.80
CA LEU A 389 60.62 -9.14 81.58
C LEU A 389 61.85 -8.51 80.91
N ASP A 390 61.68 -7.41 80.18
CA ASP A 390 62.78 -6.70 79.54
C ASP A 390 63.49 -5.76 80.52
N ARG A 391 62.74 -5.20 81.48
CA ARG A 391 63.30 -4.41 82.58
C ARG A 391 64.05 -5.29 83.57
N LEU A 392 63.53 -6.48 83.87
CA LEU A 392 64.23 -7.49 84.68
C LEU A 392 65.64 -7.80 84.15
N GLY A 393 65.77 -8.00 82.82
CA GLY A 393 67.08 -8.26 82.20
C GLY A 393 68.02 -7.05 82.23
N ALA A 394 67.50 -5.82 82.29
CA ALA A 394 68.33 -4.63 82.48
C ALA A 394 68.84 -4.53 83.93
N CYS A 395 67.99 -4.82 84.92
CA CYS A 395 68.38 -4.87 86.33
C CYS A 395 69.43 -5.96 86.59
N GLU A 396 69.27 -7.16 86.01
CA GLU A 396 70.25 -8.25 86.10
C GLU A 396 71.64 -7.84 85.58
N ARG A 397 71.70 -7.22 84.39
CA ARG A 397 72.96 -6.71 83.83
C ARG A 397 73.58 -5.64 84.71
N GLY A 398 72.76 -4.73 85.25
CA GLY A 398 73.20 -3.68 86.17
C GLY A 398 73.81 -4.25 87.45
N ALA A 399 73.12 -5.18 88.11
CA ALA A 399 73.60 -5.85 89.31
C ALA A 399 74.93 -6.60 89.06
N ARG A 400 75.02 -7.34 87.94
CA ARG A 400 76.24 -8.06 87.56
C ARG A 400 77.42 -7.11 87.33
N GLN A 401 77.18 -5.96 86.70
CA GLN A 401 78.22 -4.95 86.49
C GLN A 401 78.69 -4.34 87.82
N ALA A 402 77.77 -4.03 88.73
CA ALA A 402 78.10 -3.48 90.05
C ALA A 402 78.95 -4.45 90.89
N LEU A 403 78.59 -5.73 90.91
CA LEU A 403 79.35 -6.78 91.62
C LEU A 403 80.76 -6.95 91.04
N ASN A 404 80.91 -6.94 89.71
CA ASN A 404 82.21 -7.04 89.06
C ASN A 404 83.13 -5.85 89.40
N VAL A 405 82.60 -4.63 89.41
CA VAL A 405 83.36 -3.43 89.80
C VAL A 405 83.87 -3.55 91.24
N ARG A 406 83.07 -4.09 92.15
CA ARG A 406 83.50 -4.33 93.55
C ARG A 406 84.58 -5.40 93.63
N LEU A 407 84.41 -6.50 92.90
CA LEU A 407 85.41 -7.57 92.83
C LEU A 407 86.77 -7.04 92.36
N GLU A 408 86.78 -6.17 91.35
CA GLU A 408 88.01 -5.53 90.88
C GLU A 408 88.60 -4.57 91.92
N ARG A 409 87.78 -3.78 92.62
CA ARG A 409 88.26 -2.91 93.72
C ARG A 409 88.97 -3.69 94.81
N GLU A 410 88.39 -4.80 95.27
CA GLU A 410 89.00 -5.63 96.32
C GLU A 410 90.26 -6.36 95.83
N ARG A 411 90.28 -6.82 94.57
CA ARG A 411 91.49 -7.39 93.95
C ARG A 411 92.62 -6.35 93.88
N ASN A 412 92.34 -5.15 93.41
CA ASN A 412 93.31 -4.06 93.33
C ASN A 412 93.82 -3.65 94.72
N ARG A 413 92.94 -3.61 95.74
CA ARG A 413 93.34 -3.34 97.12
C ARG A 413 94.28 -4.40 97.66
N ARG A 414 93.97 -5.68 97.42
CA ARG A 414 94.82 -6.82 97.80
C ARG A 414 96.19 -6.74 97.13
N ASP A 415 96.23 -6.46 95.83
CA ASP A 415 97.47 -6.43 95.05
C ASP A 415 98.33 -5.20 95.41
N GLY A 416 97.73 -4.03 95.69
CA GLY A 416 98.45 -2.85 96.19
C GLY A 416 98.98 -2.98 97.63
N ILE A 417 98.37 -3.81 98.48
CA ILE A 417 98.95 -4.18 99.79
C ILE A 417 100.17 -5.08 99.57
N ARG A 418 100.08 -6.05 98.65
CA ARG A 418 101.17 -6.96 98.30
C ARG A 418 102.42 -6.19 97.82
N GLU A 419 102.26 -5.26 96.89
CA GLU A 419 103.38 -4.47 96.34
C GLU A 419 104.07 -3.60 97.40
N ARG A 420 103.29 -2.92 98.26
CA ARG A 420 103.85 -2.12 99.35
C ARG A 420 104.67 -2.95 100.34
N LEU A 421 104.23 -4.18 100.62
CA LEU A 421 104.95 -5.08 101.52
C LEU A 421 106.31 -5.49 100.94
N VAL A 422 106.32 -5.90 99.67
CA VAL A 422 107.53 -6.29 98.93
C VAL A 422 108.50 -5.10 98.81
N GLY A 423 107.99 -3.90 98.53
CA GLY A 423 108.81 -2.68 98.47
C GLY A 423 109.51 -2.35 99.79
N ARG A 424 108.82 -2.52 100.92
CA ARG A 424 109.43 -2.32 102.26
C ARG A 424 110.49 -3.39 102.58
N MET A 425 110.26 -4.63 102.18
CA MET A 425 111.24 -5.72 102.35
C MET A 425 112.51 -5.46 101.56
N HIS A 426 112.39 -4.97 100.32
CA HIS A 426 113.53 -4.54 99.50
C HIS A 426 114.29 -3.35 100.09
N ALA A 427 113.58 -2.34 100.60
CA ALA A 427 114.20 -1.16 101.21
C ALA A 427 115.03 -1.54 102.44
N PHE A 428 114.46 -2.37 103.34
CA PHE A 428 115.13 -2.86 104.53
C PHE A 428 116.39 -3.67 104.19
N ARG A 429 116.31 -4.54 103.18
CA ARG A 429 117.45 -5.36 102.73
C ARG A 429 118.59 -4.52 102.14
N ARG A 430 118.27 -3.37 101.53
CA ARG A 430 119.27 -2.45 100.97
C ARG A 430 119.98 -1.63 102.04
N GLU A 431 119.25 -1.22 103.07
CA GLU A 431 119.75 -0.34 104.13
C GLU A 431 120.59 -1.11 105.16
N PHE A 432 120.32 -2.40 105.34
CA PHE A 432 120.99 -3.27 106.30
C PHE A 432 121.55 -4.56 105.67
N PRO A 433 122.59 -4.49 104.83
CA PRO A 433 123.11 -5.65 104.11
C PRO A 433 123.76 -6.70 105.02
N ALA A 434 124.29 -6.28 106.19
CA ALA A 434 124.99 -7.16 107.11
C ALA A 434 124.04 -8.08 107.89
N GLU A 435 122.84 -7.60 108.25
CA GLU A 435 121.84 -8.40 108.98
C GLU A 435 120.91 -9.21 108.07
N THR A 436 120.95 -9.02 106.75
CA THR A 436 119.97 -9.58 105.80
C THR A 436 120.55 -10.51 104.73
N GLN A 437 121.77 -11.03 104.93
CA GLN A 437 122.46 -11.89 103.95
C GLN A 437 121.67 -13.16 103.56
N GLU A 438 120.93 -13.77 104.48
CA GLU A 438 120.15 -15.00 104.23
C GLU A 438 118.65 -14.76 103.94
N MET A 439 118.20 -13.50 103.78
CA MET A 439 116.77 -13.17 103.63
C MET A 439 116.41 -12.71 102.20
N ASP A 440 115.31 -13.23 101.65
CA ASP A 440 114.75 -12.81 100.35
C ASP A 440 113.69 -11.71 100.51
N ALA A 441 113.40 -10.93 99.45
CA ALA A 441 112.51 -9.77 99.48
C ALA A 441 111.09 -10.02 98.94
N GLY A 442 110.71 -11.29 98.71
CA GLY A 442 109.37 -11.68 98.27
C GLY A 442 108.36 -11.90 99.40
N MET A 443 107.05 -11.93 99.08
CA MET A 443 105.97 -12.21 100.05
C MET A 443 106.15 -13.52 100.83
N SER A 444 106.78 -14.52 100.23
CA SER A 444 107.10 -15.80 100.88
C SER A 444 108.09 -15.65 102.03
N ALA A 445 108.91 -14.59 102.05
CA ALA A 445 109.85 -14.28 103.11
C ALA A 445 109.22 -13.44 104.25
N ALA A 446 107.93 -13.08 104.17
CA ALA A 446 107.23 -12.33 105.21
C ALA A 446 107.32 -12.94 106.63
N PRO A 447 107.28 -14.27 106.81
CA PRO A 447 107.50 -14.87 108.12
C PRO A 447 108.92 -14.60 108.66
N SER A 448 109.93 -14.64 107.80
CA SER A 448 111.34 -14.41 108.17
C SER A 448 111.59 -12.98 108.67
N TYR A 449 110.94 -11.98 108.07
CA TYR A 449 111.00 -10.58 108.56
C TYR A 449 110.29 -10.37 109.89
N ARG A 450 109.23 -11.13 110.20
CA ARG A 450 108.61 -11.09 111.53
C ARG A 450 109.55 -11.61 112.61
N VAL A 451 110.27 -12.70 112.33
CA VAL A 451 111.27 -13.27 113.26
C VAL A 451 112.41 -12.29 113.51
N LEU A 452 112.88 -11.57 112.49
CA LEU A 452 113.90 -10.53 112.65
C LEU A 452 113.39 -9.35 113.48
N MET A 453 112.14 -8.91 113.25
CA MET A 453 111.50 -7.87 114.05
C MET A 453 111.38 -8.28 115.52
N GLU A 454 111.01 -9.53 115.80
CA GLU A 454 110.95 -10.05 117.18
C GLU A 454 112.32 -10.06 117.85
N LYS A 455 113.40 -10.43 117.14
CA LYS A 455 114.77 -10.35 117.64
C LYS A 455 115.22 -8.91 117.94
N LEU A 456 114.98 -7.98 117.00
CA LEU A 456 115.31 -6.56 117.16
C LEU A 456 114.49 -5.85 118.25
N SER A 457 113.31 -6.39 118.58
CA SER A 457 112.47 -5.85 119.67
C SER A 457 112.91 -6.37 121.05
N GLY A 458 113.78 -7.38 121.12
CA GLY A 458 114.31 -7.96 122.36
C GLY A 458 115.66 -7.38 122.80
N ASP A 459 116.46 -6.86 121.86
CA ASP A 459 117.68 -6.08 122.13
C ASP A 459 117.30 -4.59 122.19
N ASP A 460 117.38 -3.98 123.38
CA ASP A 460 116.97 -2.60 123.66
C ASP A 460 117.86 -1.57 122.92
N LEU A 461 117.56 -1.36 121.65
CA LEU A 461 118.18 -0.35 120.79
C LEU A 461 117.67 1.06 121.16
N PRO A 462 118.54 2.08 121.17
CA PRO A 462 118.17 3.43 121.58
C PRO A 462 117.12 4.06 120.66
N ARG A 463 116.23 4.84 121.28
CA ARG A 463 115.18 5.64 120.63
C ARG A 463 115.68 6.63 119.60
#